data_AF-A0ABD5P2Z0-F1
#
_entry.id   AF-A0ABD5P2Z0-F1
#
_cell.length_a   1.000
_cell.length_b   1.000
_cell.length_c   1.000
_cell.angle_alpha   90.00
_cell.angle_beta   90.00
_cell.angle_gamma   90.00
#
_symmetry.space_group_name_H-M   'P 1'
#
loop_
_entity.id
_entity.type
_entity.pdbx_description
1 polymer ?
#
loop_
_entity_poly.entity_id
_entity_poly.type
_entity_poly.pdbx_seq_one_letter_code
_entity_poly.pdbx_strand_id
1 'polypeptide(L)'
;MHTVGTFTPESVDDAREHYEAIGPAAQTVVRELARAMSFDREEYAERVTSDVVATARDAMFASLLEVRVGTREEYETWRDEYDGDVTETGHEAVDRVVWHAGPTGEAVAATFQNEEDAAVATLRRQAFGRIYRDLF
;
A
#
# COMPACT_ATOMS: atom_id res chain seq x y z
N MET A 1 8.41 18.20 2.63
CA MET A 1 8.29 16.74 2.62
C MET A 1 7.92 16.22 3.99
N HIS A 2 6.98 15.27 4.05
CA HIS A 2 6.67 14.49 5.25
C HIS A 2 6.36 13.04 4.87
N THR A 3 6.23 12.20 5.87
CA THR A 3 6.09 10.76 5.72
C THR A 3 4.80 10.30 6.38
N VAL A 4 4.10 9.37 5.74
CA VAL A 4 2.83 8.80 6.24
C VAL A 4 2.89 7.29 6.16
N GLY A 5 2.57 6.60 7.26
CA GLY A 5 2.60 5.13 7.35
C GLY A 5 3.61 4.67 8.39
N THR A 6 3.74 3.35 8.51
CA THR A 6 4.55 2.72 9.58
C THR A 6 5.41 1.58 9.08
N PHE A 7 5.10 0.99 7.91
CA PHE A 7 5.88 -0.11 7.35
C PHE A 7 6.90 0.44 6.37
N THR A 8 8.18 0.22 6.69
CA THR A 8 9.34 0.57 5.88
C THR A 8 10.15 -0.68 5.57
N PRO A 9 9.67 -1.57 4.67
CA PRO A 9 10.41 -2.79 4.37
C PRO A 9 11.73 -2.46 3.68
N GLU A 10 12.85 -2.73 4.36
CA GLU A 10 14.20 -2.52 3.82
C GLU A 10 14.65 -3.71 2.94
N SER A 11 14.01 -4.86 3.13
CA SER A 11 14.22 -6.07 2.34
C SER A 11 12.89 -6.79 2.02
N VAL A 12 12.97 -7.76 1.11
CA VAL A 12 11.84 -8.66 0.79
C VAL A 12 11.43 -9.49 2.01
N ASP A 13 12.38 -9.89 2.84
CA ASP A 13 12.11 -10.67 4.05
C ASP A 13 11.38 -9.82 5.10
N ASP A 14 11.78 -8.56 5.29
CA ASP A 14 11.06 -7.62 6.18
C ASP A 14 9.63 -7.38 5.68
N ALA A 15 9.46 -7.24 4.36
CA ALA A 15 8.13 -7.08 3.76
C ALA A 15 7.25 -8.30 4.04
N ARG A 16 7.81 -9.51 3.91
CA ARG A 16 7.12 -10.76 4.22
C ARG A 16 6.78 -10.85 5.70
N GLU A 17 7.70 -10.52 6.60
CA GLU A 17 7.46 -10.54 8.04
C GLU A 17 6.31 -9.60 8.43
N HIS A 18 6.33 -8.36 7.94
CA HIS A 18 5.24 -7.41 8.14
C HIS A 18 3.91 -7.91 7.57
N TYR A 19 3.94 -8.48 6.36
CA TYR A 19 2.75 -9.06 5.75
C TYR A 19 2.20 -10.21 6.59
N GLU A 20 3.04 -11.11 7.11
CA GLU A 20 2.68 -12.22 8.03
C GLU A 20 2.11 -11.74 9.35
N ALA A 21 2.72 -10.73 9.96
CA ALA A 21 2.28 -10.20 11.25
C ALA A 21 0.84 -9.68 11.23
N ILE A 22 0.35 -9.13 10.11
CA ILE A 22 -1.01 -8.58 10.01
C ILE A 22 -2.09 -9.62 9.68
N GLY A 23 -1.72 -10.84 9.28
CA GLY A 23 -2.67 -11.88 8.88
C GLY A 23 -3.78 -12.16 9.92
N PRO A 24 -3.46 -12.34 11.21
CA PRO A 24 -4.47 -12.54 12.26
C PRO A 24 -5.41 -11.34 12.43
N ALA A 25 -4.89 -10.11 12.31
CA ALA A 25 -5.70 -8.91 12.37
C ALA A 25 -6.66 -8.85 11.18
N ALA A 26 -6.19 -9.21 9.98
CA ALA A 26 -7.02 -9.23 8.79
C ALA A 26 -8.19 -10.21 8.89
N GLN A 27 -7.92 -11.43 9.36
CA GLN A 27 -8.97 -12.42 9.61
C GLN A 27 -10.00 -11.92 10.64
N THR A 28 -9.53 -11.26 11.70
CA THR A 28 -10.40 -10.71 12.74
C THR A 28 -11.32 -9.62 12.19
N VAL A 29 -10.78 -8.68 11.40
CA VAL A 29 -11.57 -7.62 10.77
C VAL A 29 -12.64 -8.20 9.86
N VAL A 30 -12.29 -9.14 8.97
CA VAL A 30 -13.26 -9.77 8.06
C VAL A 30 -14.37 -10.48 8.85
N ARG A 31 -14.01 -11.17 9.94
CA ARG A 31 -14.98 -11.86 10.79
C ARG A 31 -15.96 -10.90 11.45
N GLU A 32 -15.46 -9.80 12.01
CA GLU A 32 -16.31 -8.80 12.65
C GLU A 32 -17.21 -8.07 11.65
N LEU A 33 -16.73 -7.83 10.43
CA LEU A 33 -17.55 -7.27 9.34
C LEU A 33 -18.67 -8.24 8.93
N ALA A 34 -18.37 -9.52 8.72
CA ALA A 34 -19.39 -10.53 8.39
C ALA A 34 -20.44 -10.64 9.51
N ARG A 35 -20.01 -10.56 10.78
CA ARG A 35 -20.91 -10.51 11.93
C ARG A 35 -21.78 -9.26 11.94
N ALA A 36 -21.22 -8.09 11.66
CA ALA A 36 -21.98 -6.83 11.58
C ALA A 36 -23.02 -6.88 10.44
N MET A 37 -22.69 -7.59 9.35
CA MET A 37 -23.61 -7.88 8.24
C MET A 37 -24.63 -8.98 8.57
N SER A 38 -24.61 -9.54 9.79
CA SER A 38 -25.51 -10.60 10.27
C SER A 38 -25.44 -11.89 9.46
N PHE A 39 -24.28 -12.21 8.88
CA PHE A 39 -24.09 -13.50 8.21
C PHE A 39 -24.28 -14.64 9.22
N ASP A 40 -25.08 -15.62 8.84
CA ASP A 40 -25.16 -16.87 9.60
C ASP A 40 -23.95 -17.78 9.31
N ARG A 41 -23.95 -18.98 9.89
CA ARG A 41 -22.82 -19.91 9.76
C ARG A 41 -22.64 -20.41 8.33
N GLU A 42 -23.73 -20.66 7.61
CA GLU A 42 -23.68 -21.21 6.25
C GLU A 42 -23.21 -20.13 5.29
N GLU A 43 -23.78 -18.92 5.38
CA GLU A 43 -23.38 -17.77 4.59
C GLU A 43 -21.93 -17.35 4.87
N TYR A 44 -21.50 -17.36 6.14
CA TYR A 44 -20.11 -17.11 6.49
C TYR A 44 -19.17 -18.12 5.83
N ALA A 45 -19.49 -19.41 5.90
CA ALA A 45 -18.64 -20.46 5.33
C ALA A 45 -18.58 -20.38 3.79
N GLU A 46 -19.66 -19.96 3.14
CA GLU A 46 -19.71 -19.77 1.68
C GLU A 46 -18.94 -18.52 1.24
N ARG A 47 -19.13 -17.39 1.94
CA ARG A 47 -18.66 -16.07 1.48
C ARG A 47 -17.32 -15.63 2.06
N VAL A 48 -16.96 -16.07 3.26
CA VAL A 48 -15.70 -15.69 3.93
C VAL A 48 -14.62 -16.72 3.60
N THR A 49 -14.13 -16.66 2.36
CA THR A 49 -13.08 -17.55 1.86
C THR A 49 -11.69 -17.10 2.31
N SER A 50 -10.68 -17.95 2.09
CA SER A 50 -9.27 -17.56 2.23
C SER A 50 -8.92 -16.32 1.40
N ASP A 51 -9.48 -16.21 0.20
CA ASP A 51 -9.19 -15.13 -0.75
C ASP A 51 -9.75 -13.79 -0.26
N VAL A 52 -10.89 -13.81 0.43
CA VAL A 52 -11.45 -12.61 1.09
C VAL A 52 -10.53 -12.15 2.22
N VAL A 53 -10.03 -13.08 3.03
CA VAL A 53 -9.07 -12.76 4.11
C VAL A 53 -7.75 -12.26 3.54
N ALA A 54 -7.23 -12.88 2.47
CA ALA A 54 -6.03 -12.43 1.77
C ALA A 54 -6.22 -11.03 1.20
N THR A 55 -7.35 -10.74 0.55
CA THR A 55 -7.67 -9.40 0.03
C THR A 55 -7.70 -8.34 1.14
N ALA A 56 -8.25 -8.68 2.32
CA ALA A 56 -8.24 -7.78 3.46
C ALA A 56 -6.81 -7.54 3.98
N ARG A 57 -6.00 -8.59 4.03
CA ARG A 57 -4.59 -8.54 4.42
C ARG A 57 -3.78 -7.66 3.45
N ASP A 58 -3.95 -7.83 2.16
CA ASP A 58 -3.35 -7.00 1.10
C ASP A 58 -3.67 -5.53 1.32
N ALA A 59 -4.95 -5.22 1.51
CA ALA A 59 -5.41 -3.85 1.73
C ALA A 59 -4.83 -3.24 3.02
N MET A 60 -4.76 -4.03 4.11
CA MET A 60 -4.16 -3.60 5.37
C MET A 60 -2.67 -3.36 5.24
N PHE A 61 -1.92 -4.29 4.64
CA PHE A 61 -0.49 -4.10 4.38
C PHE A 61 -0.24 -2.84 3.57
N ALA A 62 -0.93 -2.70 2.44
CA ALA A 62 -0.84 -1.53 1.58
C ALA A 62 -1.12 -0.23 2.37
N SER A 63 -2.18 -0.22 3.20
CA SER A 63 -2.55 0.94 4.01
C SER A 63 -1.50 1.37 5.04
N LEU A 64 -0.63 0.45 5.46
CA LEU A 64 0.40 0.69 6.46
C LEU A 64 1.75 1.04 5.85
N LEU A 65 1.93 0.84 4.54
CA LEU A 65 3.14 1.22 3.83
C LEU A 65 3.46 2.70 4.05
N GLU A 66 4.69 2.93 4.43
CA GLU A 66 5.25 4.26 4.53
C GLU A 66 5.37 4.88 3.14
N VAL A 67 4.85 6.09 2.96
CA VAL A 67 4.96 6.86 1.73
C VAL A 67 5.49 8.26 2.07
N ARG A 68 6.25 8.83 1.14
CA ARG A 68 6.77 10.20 1.22
C ARG A 68 5.84 11.10 0.44
N VAL A 69 5.47 12.24 1.01
CA VAL A 69 4.65 13.27 0.40
C VAL A 69 5.46 14.55 0.35
N GLY A 70 5.52 15.17 -0.81
CA GLY A 70 6.33 16.37 -1.02
C GLY A 70 5.95 17.15 -2.26
N THR A 71 6.71 18.21 -2.49
CA THR A 71 6.64 18.99 -3.73
C THR A 71 7.28 18.25 -4.90
N ARG A 72 7.03 18.73 -6.13
CA ARG A 72 7.72 18.26 -7.34
C ARG A 72 9.24 18.29 -7.20
N GLU A 73 9.78 19.40 -6.71
CA GLU A 73 11.24 19.59 -6.53
C GLU A 73 11.84 18.59 -5.54
N GLU A 74 11.15 18.33 -4.42
CA GLU A 74 11.58 17.33 -3.42
C GLU A 74 11.59 15.91 -4.01
N TYR A 75 10.60 15.59 -4.86
CA TYR A 75 10.55 14.31 -5.56
C TYR A 75 11.63 14.18 -6.64
N GLU A 76 11.87 15.22 -7.43
CA GLU A 76 12.93 15.25 -8.45
C GLU A 76 14.31 15.09 -7.81
N THR A 77 14.55 15.76 -6.69
CA THR A 77 15.78 15.60 -5.89
C THR A 77 15.96 14.14 -5.43
N TRP A 78 14.90 13.52 -4.92
CA TRP A 78 14.93 12.10 -4.55
C TRP A 78 15.15 11.18 -5.77
N ARG A 79 14.54 11.50 -6.92
CA ARG A 79 14.64 10.71 -8.15
C ARG A 79 16.06 10.73 -8.72
N ASP A 80 16.75 11.85 -8.63
CA ASP A 80 18.14 12.02 -9.10
C ASP A 80 19.13 11.14 -8.30
N GLU A 81 18.83 10.87 -7.04
CA GLU A 81 19.64 10.01 -6.17
C GLU A 81 19.22 8.52 -6.24
N TYR A 82 18.05 8.22 -6.80
CA TYR A 82 17.50 6.86 -6.82
C TYR A 82 17.89 6.11 -8.10
N ASP A 83 18.66 5.04 -7.97
CA ASP A 83 19.11 4.24 -9.12
C ASP A 83 18.05 3.25 -9.67
N GLY A 84 16.90 3.13 -9.02
CA GLY A 84 15.85 2.17 -9.36
C GLY A 84 14.85 2.63 -10.42
N ASP A 85 13.95 1.73 -10.77
CA ASP A 85 12.87 1.95 -11.73
C ASP A 85 11.67 2.60 -11.04
N VAL A 86 11.23 3.75 -11.57
CA VAL A 86 10.11 4.51 -11.01
C VAL A 86 8.95 4.53 -11.98
N THR A 87 7.78 4.03 -11.53
CA THR A 87 6.51 4.18 -12.24
C THR A 87 5.76 5.39 -11.71
N GLU A 88 5.76 6.48 -12.46
CA GLU A 88 4.98 7.68 -12.14
C GLU A 88 3.60 7.65 -12.81
N THR A 89 2.56 8.03 -12.05
CA THR A 89 1.18 8.17 -12.55
C THR A 89 0.62 9.54 -12.18
N GLY A 90 -0.01 10.22 -13.15
CA GLY A 90 -0.68 11.49 -12.90
C GLY A 90 -0.37 12.50 -14.01
N HIS A 91 -0.55 13.78 -13.69
CA HIS A 91 -0.28 14.87 -14.62
C HIS A 91 1.03 15.57 -14.25
N GLU A 92 1.83 15.91 -15.26
CA GLU A 92 3.13 16.59 -15.14
C GLU A 92 3.05 18.01 -14.54
N ALA A 93 1.97 18.75 -14.82
CA ALA A 93 1.78 20.15 -14.41
C ALA A 93 1.29 20.31 -12.96
N VAL A 94 1.50 19.29 -12.12
CA VAL A 94 0.99 19.22 -10.76
C VAL A 94 2.14 19.32 -9.78
N ASP A 95 1.93 20.12 -8.72
CA ASP A 95 3.00 20.61 -7.84
C ASP A 95 3.39 19.63 -6.73
N ARG A 96 2.56 18.62 -6.43
CA ARG A 96 2.82 17.67 -5.34
C ARG A 96 2.88 16.25 -5.84
N VAL A 97 3.72 15.48 -5.18
CA VAL A 97 3.97 14.08 -5.48
C VAL A 97 3.94 13.30 -4.17
N VAL A 98 3.36 12.10 -4.22
CA VAL A 98 3.51 11.08 -3.20
C VAL A 98 4.25 9.91 -3.84
N TRP A 99 5.23 9.34 -3.15
CA TRP A 99 6.02 8.22 -3.69
C TRP A 99 6.41 7.21 -2.63
N HIS A 100 6.69 5.99 -3.09
CA HIS A 100 7.15 4.87 -2.28
C HIS A 100 8.15 4.04 -3.08
N ALA A 101 9.27 3.71 -2.45
CA ALA A 101 10.30 2.84 -3.02
C ALA A 101 10.33 1.53 -2.24
N GLY A 102 10.23 0.43 -2.97
CA GLY A 102 10.28 -0.91 -2.43
C GLY A 102 11.71 -1.45 -2.31
N PRO A 103 11.86 -2.63 -1.68
CA PRO A 103 13.16 -3.25 -1.42
C PRO A 103 13.84 -3.84 -2.67
N THR A 104 13.14 -3.95 -3.79
CA THR A 104 13.61 -4.59 -5.03
C THR A 104 14.18 -3.61 -6.06
N GLY A 105 14.28 -2.32 -5.72
CA GLY A 105 14.68 -1.28 -6.68
C GLY A 105 13.54 -0.78 -7.57
N GLU A 106 12.30 -1.19 -7.29
CA GLU A 106 11.10 -0.61 -7.90
C GLU A 106 10.47 0.45 -6.99
N ALA A 107 9.97 1.52 -7.60
CA ALA A 107 9.23 2.57 -6.91
C ALA A 107 7.99 2.99 -7.70
N VAL A 108 7.02 3.54 -6.97
CA VAL A 108 5.83 4.17 -7.55
C VAL A 108 5.73 5.61 -7.09
N ALA A 109 5.22 6.48 -7.96
CA ALA A 109 4.92 7.87 -7.66
C ALA A 109 3.55 8.26 -8.22
N ALA A 110 2.84 9.12 -7.51
CA ALA A 110 1.56 9.66 -7.93
C ALA A 110 1.51 11.17 -7.70
N THR A 111 1.07 11.93 -8.72
CA THR A 111 0.98 13.39 -8.64
C THR A 111 -0.42 13.83 -8.20
N PHE A 112 -0.52 14.90 -7.40
CA PHE A 112 -1.79 15.43 -6.91
C PHE A 112 -1.73 16.93 -6.60
N GLN A 113 -2.85 17.66 -6.74
CA GLN A 113 -2.88 19.10 -6.43
C GLN A 113 -3.36 19.37 -5.00
N ASN A 114 -4.57 18.91 -4.66
CA ASN A 114 -5.26 19.28 -3.41
C ASN A 114 -5.66 18.07 -2.54
N GLU A 115 -5.79 16.88 -3.12
CA GLU A 115 -6.36 15.70 -2.46
C GLU A 115 -5.27 14.73 -1.98
N GLU A 116 -4.54 15.13 -0.92
CA GLU A 116 -3.41 14.36 -0.40
C GLU A 116 -3.81 12.96 0.08
N ASP A 117 -4.84 12.85 0.91
CA ASP A 117 -5.29 11.56 1.47
C ASP A 117 -5.69 10.57 0.37
N ALA A 118 -6.36 11.06 -0.69
CA ALA A 118 -6.75 10.25 -1.83
C ALA A 118 -5.53 9.79 -2.65
N ALA A 119 -4.54 10.67 -2.81
CA ALA A 119 -3.28 10.35 -3.48
C ALA A 119 -2.49 9.29 -2.71
N VAL A 120 -2.35 9.44 -1.39
CA VAL A 120 -1.69 8.47 -0.50
C VAL A 120 -2.38 7.12 -0.58
N ALA A 121 -3.71 7.07 -0.46
CA ALA A 121 -4.47 5.83 -0.54
C ALA A 121 -4.33 5.14 -1.90
N THR A 122 -4.32 5.92 -2.99
CA THR A 122 -4.14 5.41 -4.36
C THR A 122 -2.75 4.86 -4.57
N LEU A 123 -1.71 5.62 -4.20
CA LEU A 123 -0.32 5.22 -4.32
C LEU A 123 -0.07 3.92 -3.55
N ARG A 124 -0.55 3.78 -2.32
CA ARG A 124 -0.38 2.56 -1.51
C ARG A 124 -0.93 1.31 -2.19
N ARG A 125 -2.09 1.41 -2.84
CA ARG A 125 -2.64 0.29 -3.62
C ARG A 125 -1.78 -0.04 -4.83
N GLN A 126 -1.22 0.97 -5.50
CA GLN A 126 -0.30 0.78 -6.63
C GLN A 126 1.01 0.14 -6.16
N ALA A 127 1.57 0.61 -5.05
CA ALA A 127 2.78 0.05 -4.45
C ALA A 127 2.58 -1.44 -4.15
N PHE A 128 1.50 -1.81 -3.45
CA PHE A 128 1.19 -3.22 -3.21
C PHE A 128 1.06 -4.01 -4.51
N GLY A 129 0.26 -3.51 -5.45
CA GLY A 129 -0.03 -4.22 -6.70
C GLY A 129 1.18 -4.44 -7.60
N ARG A 130 2.17 -3.53 -7.58
CA ARG A 130 3.35 -3.59 -8.46
C ARG A 130 4.58 -4.18 -7.77
N ILE A 131 4.86 -3.76 -6.54
CA ILE A 131 6.11 -4.07 -5.86
C ILE A 131 5.99 -5.33 -5.02
N TYR A 132 4.84 -5.54 -4.37
CA TYR A 132 4.72 -6.54 -3.30
C TYR A 132 3.92 -7.79 -3.69
N ARG A 133 2.92 -7.66 -4.57
CA ARG A 133 1.97 -8.75 -4.90
C ARG A 133 2.64 -10.04 -5.38
N ASP A 134 3.72 -9.93 -6.15
CA ASP A 134 4.39 -11.10 -6.72
C ASP A 134 5.50 -11.64 -5.79
N LEU A 135 5.71 -11.01 -4.62
CA LEU A 135 6.70 -11.45 -3.63
C LEU A 135 6.14 -12.52 -2.69
N PHE A 136 4.83 -12.55 -2.41
CA PHE A 136 4.21 -13.48 -1.46
C PHE A 136 2.73 -13.74 -1.69
#